data_AF-A0A8H6G198-F1
#
_entry.id   AF-A0A8H6G198-F1
#
_cell.length_a   1.000
_cell.length_b   1.000
_cell.length_c   1.000
_cell.angle_alpha   90.00
_cell.angle_beta   90.00
_cell.angle_gamma   90.00
#
_symmetry.space_group_name_H-M   'P 1'
#
loop_
_entity.id
_entity.type
_entity.pdbx_description
1 polymer ?
#
loop_
_entity_poly.entity_id
_entity_poly.type
_entity_poly.pdbx_seq_one_letter_code
_entity_poly.pdbx_strand_id
1 'polypeptide(L)'
;MTPTISDRIKDRFSAHELDCGFLMWSRLVTHFRVTGDGELMRLTKEYYTLEYDEFESMTEYLTHIKLLEERIAATKVVLTPDKQTILCLAMSLPDELQ
;
A
#
# COMPACT_ATOMS: atom_id res chain seq x y z
N MET A 1 11.83 8.56 15.47
CA MET A 1 10.96 9.58 14.86
C MET A 1 9.60 8.94 14.67
N THR A 2 8.54 9.53 15.23
CA THR A 2 7.17 9.02 15.04
C THR A 2 6.70 9.45 13.65
N PRO A 3 6.28 8.54 12.76
CA PRO A 3 5.75 8.94 11.46
C PRO A 3 4.51 9.81 11.68
N THR A 4 4.53 11.03 11.17
CA THR A 4 3.40 11.97 11.20
C THR A 4 2.85 12.14 9.80
N ILE A 5 1.53 11.98 9.66
CA ILE A 5 0.80 12.26 8.41
C ILE A 5 0.97 13.75 8.06
N SER A 6 1.20 14.07 6.78
CA SER A 6 1.33 15.46 6.31
C SER A 6 0.02 16.23 6.51
N ASP A 7 0.11 17.51 6.85
CA ASP A 7 -1.08 18.32 7.16
C ASP A 7 -2.03 18.44 5.95
N ARG A 8 -1.47 18.40 4.72
CA ARG A 8 -2.23 18.35 3.47
C ARG A 8 -3.13 17.11 3.34
N ILE A 9 -2.70 15.98 3.90
CA ILE A 9 -3.51 14.76 3.94
C ILE A 9 -4.53 14.88 5.08
N LYS A 10 -4.11 15.36 6.27
CA LYS A 10 -5.01 15.56 7.42
C LYS A 10 -6.20 16.45 7.10
N ASP A 11 -6.00 17.53 6.33
CA ASP A 11 -7.06 18.46 5.93
C ASP A 11 -8.17 17.80 5.08
N ARG A 12 -7.93 16.60 4.54
CA ARG A 12 -8.91 15.84 3.76
C ARG A 12 -9.78 14.93 4.62
N PHE A 13 -9.42 14.75 5.90
CA PHE A 13 -10.15 13.96 6.87
C PHE A 13 -10.73 14.87 7.94
N SER A 14 -11.91 14.53 8.43
CA SER A 14 -12.39 15.09 9.69
C SER A 14 -11.54 14.54 10.85
N ALA A 15 -11.49 15.28 11.96
CA ALA A 15 -10.82 14.80 13.18
C ALA A 15 -11.33 13.42 13.62
N HIS A 16 -12.63 13.17 13.47
CA HIS A 16 -13.24 11.87 13.77
C HIS A 16 -12.75 10.74 12.84
N GLU A 17 -12.48 11.04 11.57
CA GLU A 17 -11.92 10.06 10.64
C GLU A 17 -10.44 9.82 10.93
N LEU A 18 -9.65 10.83 11.31
CA LEU A 18 -8.26 10.65 11.71
C LEU A 18 -8.12 9.81 12.99
N ASP A 19 -9.05 9.97 13.92
CA ASP A 19 -9.07 9.23 15.18
C ASP A 19 -9.69 7.81 15.03
N CYS A 20 -10.27 7.50 13.86
CA CYS A 20 -10.86 6.20 13.58
C CYS A 20 -10.19 5.53 12.37
N GLY A 21 -9.24 4.63 12.65
CA GLY A 21 -8.47 3.92 11.61
C GLY A 21 -9.34 3.27 10.52
N PHE A 22 -10.50 2.72 10.89
CA PHE A 22 -11.46 2.13 9.95
C PHE A 22 -12.06 3.15 8.97
N LEU A 23 -12.48 4.33 9.47
CA LEU A 23 -13.07 5.37 8.62
C LEU A 23 -12.04 6.06 7.74
N MET A 24 -10.84 6.31 8.30
CA MET A 24 -9.69 6.79 7.54
C MET A 24 -9.39 5.84 6.38
N TRP A 25 -9.32 4.54 6.67
CA TRP A 25 -8.99 3.51 5.69
C TRP A 25 -10.08 3.34 4.64
N SER A 26 -11.35 3.31 5.03
CA SER A 26 -12.48 3.20 4.10
C SER A 26 -12.47 4.36 3.08
N ARG A 27 -12.11 5.57 3.50
CA ARG A 27 -11.94 6.72 2.61
C ARG A 27 -10.71 6.58 1.71
N LEU A 28 -9.58 6.13 2.28
CA LEU A 28 -8.37 5.87 1.51
C LEU A 28 -8.65 4.85 0.39
N VAL A 29 -9.29 3.71 0.71
CA VAL A 29 -9.67 2.67 -0.25
C VAL A 29 -10.52 3.23 -1.40
N THR A 30 -11.42 4.20 -1.16
CA THR A 30 -12.20 4.82 -2.24
C THR A 30 -11.39 5.71 -3.20
N HIS A 31 -10.25 6.25 -2.76
CA HIS A 31 -9.29 6.93 -3.63
C HIS A 31 -8.45 5.96 -4.47
N PHE A 32 -8.41 4.68 -4.10
CA PHE A 32 -7.60 3.63 -4.71
C PHE A 32 -8.37 2.73 -5.69
N ARG A 33 -9.44 3.25 -6.33
CA ARG A 33 -10.16 2.53 -7.40
C ARG A 33 -9.19 1.96 -8.45
N VAL A 34 -9.55 0.78 -8.98
CA VAL A 34 -8.74 -0.29 -9.63
C VAL A 34 -8.04 0.08 -10.96
N THR A 35 -7.46 1.28 -11.09
CA THR A 35 -6.42 1.62 -12.06
C THR A 35 -5.54 2.74 -11.47
N GLY A 36 -4.21 2.61 -11.58
CA GLY A 36 -3.27 3.60 -11.03
C GLY A 36 -2.84 3.30 -9.59
N ASP A 37 -3.02 4.27 -8.67
CA ASP A 37 -2.43 4.26 -7.32
C ASP A 37 -2.84 3.04 -6.47
N GLY A 38 -4.07 2.53 -6.65
CA GLY A 38 -4.55 1.37 -5.89
C GLY A 38 -3.91 0.06 -6.32
N GLU A 39 -3.69 -0.13 -7.63
CA GLU A 39 -2.97 -1.30 -8.14
C GLU A 39 -1.50 -1.24 -7.73
N LEU A 40 -0.89 -0.06 -7.71
CA LEU A 40 0.45 0.12 -7.14
C LEU A 40 0.47 -0.34 -5.68
N MET A 41 -0.42 0.16 -4.83
CA MET A 41 -0.43 -0.21 -3.41
C MET A 41 -0.66 -1.70 -3.19
N ARG A 42 -1.58 -2.32 -3.94
CA ARG A 42 -1.84 -3.76 -3.86
C ARG A 42 -0.59 -4.57 -4.23
N LEU A 43 0.02 -4.26 -5.38
CA LEU A 43 1.22 -4.95 -5.87
C LEU A 43 2.43 -4.74 -4.96
N THR A 44 2.63 -3.52 -4.46
CA THR A 44 3.76 -3.21 -3.58
C THR A 44 3.59 -3.87 -2.21
N LYS A 45 2.36 -3.97 -1.70
CA LYS A 45 2.09 -4.77 -0.50
C LYS A 45 2.42 -6.24 -0.73
N GLU A 46 1.89 -6.83 -1.80
CA GLU A 46 2.18 -8.22 -2.20
C GLU A 46 3.69 -8.48 -2.31
N TYR A 47 4.45 -7.53 -2.86
CA TYR A 47 5.91 -7.62 -2.97
C TYR A 47 6.62 -7.63 -1.61
N TYR A 48 6.17 -6.83 -0.64
CA TYR A 48 6.83 -6.70 0.67
C TYR A 48 6.36 -7.73 1.71
N THR A 49 5.20 -8.36 1.50
CA THR A 49 4.68 -9.44 2.35
C THR A 49 4.93 -10.83 1.75
N LEU A 50 5.69 -10.91 0.66
CA LEU A 50 5.98 -12.18 -0.01
C LEU A 50 6.94 -13.02 0.84
N GLU A 51 6.55 -14.26 1.14
CA GLU A 51 7.39 -15.19 1.88
C GLU A 51 7.85 -16.35 0.96
N TYR A 52 9.11 -16.77 1.09
CA TYR A 52 9.69 -17.79 0.19
C TYR A 52 9.02 -19.16 0.33
N ASP A 53 8.55 -19.50 1.53
CA ASP A 53 7.86 -20.74 1.86
C ASP A 53 6.49 -20.89 1.18
N GLU A 54 5.95 -19.81 0.58
CA GLU A 54 4.78 -19.86 -0.28
C GLU A 54 5.06 -20.46 -1.68
N PHE A 55 6.33 -20.78 -2.00
CA PHE A 55 6.78 -21.22 -3.33
C PHE A 55 7.48 -22.58 -3.31
N GLU A 56 7.32 -23.37 -4.39
CA GLU A 56 7.93 -24.70 -4.47
C GLU A 56 9.44 -24.64 -4.76
N SER A 57 9.92 -23.53 -5.32
CA SER A 57 11.33 -23.34 -5.64
C SER A 57 11.79 -21.89 -5.65
N MET A 58 13.11 -21.69 -5.50
CA MET A 58 13.78 -20.39 -5.68
C MET A 58 13.51 -19.77 -7.05
N THR A 59 13.43 -20.58 -8.11
CA THR A 59 13.14 -20.08 -9.45
C THR A 59 11.74 -19.49 -9.55
N GLU A 60 10.75 -20.13 -8.94
CA GLU A 60 9.37 -19.64 -8.92
C GLU A 60 9.24 -18.35 -8.11
N TYR A 61 9.83 -18.33 -6.92
CA TYR A 61 9.88 -17.15 -6.06
C TYR A 61 10.49 -15.93 -6.79
N LEU A 62 11.67 -16.10 -7.41
CA LEU A 62 12.33 -15.04 -8.16
C LEU A 62 11.53 -14.62 -9.41
N THR A 63 10.84 -15.57 -10.05
CA THR A 63 9.97 -15.25 -11.19
C THR A 63 8.77 -14.41 -10.74
N HIS A 64 8.17 -14.72 -9.59
CA HIS A 64 7.06 -13.95 -9.04
C HIS A 64 7.48 -12.54 -8.63
N ILE A 65 8.62 -12.39 -7.96
CA ILE A 65 9.23 -11.08 -7.65
C ILE A 65 9.38 -10.25 -8.93
N LYS A 66 9.97 -10.83 -9.99
CA LYS A 66 10.16 -10.13 -11.25
C LYS A 66 8.84 -9.69 -11.89
N LEU A 67 7.82 -10.55 -11.86
CA LEU A 67 6.49 -10.22 -12.37
C LEU A 67 5.84 -9.07 -11.57
N LEU A 68 6.01 -9.05 -10.25
CA LEU A 68 5.53 -7.96 -9.40
C LEU A 68 6.23 -6.64 -9.74
N GLU A 69 7.55 -6.64 -9.92
CA GLU A 69 8.31 -5.45 -10.31
C GLU A 69 7.87 -4.91 -11.68
N GLU A 70 7.68 -5.77 -12.67
CA GLU A 70 7.19 -5.40 -14.00
C GLU A 70 5.78 -4.79 -13.94
N ARG A 71 4.89 -5.38 -13.13
CA ARG A 71 3.52 -4.88 -12.93
C ARG A 71 3.50 -3.55 -12.18
N ILE A 72 4.35 -3.38 -11.17
CA ILE A 72 4.53 -2.12 -10.44
C ILE A 72 4.98 -1.02 -11.41
N ALA A 73 6.00 -1.30 -12.23
CA ALA A 73 6.47 -0.35 -13.24
C ALA A 73 5.38 -0.01 -14.27
N ALA A 74 4.58 -0.99 -14.68
CA ALA A 74 3.48 -0.81 -15.63
C ALA A 74 2.36 0.12 -15.12
N THR A 75 2.23 0.29 -13.79
CA THR A 75 1.25 1.25 -13.22
C THR A 75 1.53 2.69 -13.63
N LYS A 76 2.80 3.02 -13.96
CA LYS A 76 3.28 4.38 -14.26
C LYS A 76 2.96 5.41 -13.17
N VAL A 77 2.67 4.95 -11.95
CA VAL A 77 2.37 5.82 -10.82
C VAL A 77 3.67 6.43 -10.31
N VAL A 78 3.71 7.75 -10.24
CA VAL A 78 4.78 8.46 -9.55
C VAL A 78 4.56 8.33 -8.04
N LEU A 79 5.52 7.71 -7.35
CA LEU A 79 5.59 7.65 -5.89
C LEU A 79 5.97 9.02 -5.33
N THR A 80 4.98 9.78 -4.91
CA THR A 80 5.19 11.00 -4.12
C THR A 80 5.42 10.64 -2.65
N PRO A 81 6.02 11.53 -1.84
CA PRO A 81 6.21 11.30 -0.40
C PRO A 81 4.89 10.97 0.33
N ASP A 82 3.79 11.60 -0.07
CA ASP A 82 2.45 11.33 0.45
C ASP A 82 2.02 9.87 0.18
N LYS A 83 2.24 9.38 -1.04
CA LYS A 83 1.91 7.99 -1.43
C LYS A 83 2.80 6.97 -0.72
N GLN A 84 4.08 7.28 -0.56
CA GLN A 84 5.01 6.46 0.23
C GLN A 84 4.57 6.36 1.69
N THR A 85 4.14 7.48 2.29
CA THR A 85 3.65 7.50 3.66
C THR A 85 2.41 6.61 3.82
N ILE A 86 1.46 6.69 2.89
CA ILE A 86 0.26 5.85 2.91
C ILE A 86 0.61 4.37 2.71
N LEU A 87 1.55 4.05 1.82
CA LEU A 87 2.04 2.69 1.63
C LEU A 87 2.66 2.13 2.92
N CYS A 88 3.51 2.89 3.59
CA CYS A 88 4.11 2.48 4.87
C CYS A 88 3.05 2.22 5.95
N LEU A 89 2.01 3.05 6.02
CA LEU A 89 0.88 2.85 6.94
C LEU A 89 0.08 1.59 6.58
N ALA A 90 -0.15 1.33 5.29
CA ALA A 90 -0.87 0.15 4.82
C ALA A 90 -0.14 -1.16 5.14
N MET A 91 1.20 -1.16 5.18
CA MET A 91 2.02 -2.32 5.54
C MET A 91 2.14 -2.55 7.04
N SER A 92 1.82 -1.55 7.88
CA SER A 92 1.98 -1.63 9.34
C SER A 92 0.66 -1.93 10.07
N LEU A 93 -0.43 -2.14 9.33
CA LEU A 93 -1.72 -2.55 9.88
C LEU A 93 -1.81 -4.07 10.00
N PRO A 94 -2.25 -4.62 11.15
CA PRO A 94 -2.49 -6.06 11.31
C PRO A 94 -3.49 -6.57 10.29
N ASP A 95 -3.28 -7.79 9.79
CA ASP A 95 -4.18 -8.45 8.82
C ASP A 95 -5.59 -8.67 9.36
N GLU A 96 -5.76 -8.66 10.68
CA GLU A 96 -7.04 -8.84 11.39
C GLU A 96 -7.99 -7.63 11.27
N LEU A 97 -7.53 -6.52 10.70
CA LEU A 97 -8.32 -5.31 10.42
C LEU A 97 -8.57 -5.07 8.92
N GLN A 98 -8.30 -6.07 8.08
CA GLN A 98 -8.49 -6.06 6.62
C GLN A 98 -9.73 -6.87 6.20
#